data_AF-A4RSP2-F1
#
_entry.id   AF-A4RSP2-F1
#
_cell.length_a   1.000
_cell.length_b   1.000
_cell.length_c   1.000
_cell.angle_alpha   90.00
_cell.angle_beta   90.00
_cell.angle_gamma   90.00
#
_symmetry.space_group_name_H-M   'P 1'
#
loop_
_entity.id
_entity.type
_entity.pdbx_description
1 polymer ?
#
loop_
_entity_poly.entity_id
_entity_poly.type
_entity_poly.pdbx_seq_one_letter_code
_entity_poly.pdbx_strand_id
1 'polypeptide(L)' 'MRRVEKVKSKASAAMSAAVITSMTSPLLAEASVTPSLKNTLLSVVAGGVVLGAIAAAVIGVSSFDKVSRK' A
#
# COMPACT_ATOMS: atom_id res chain seq x y z
N MET A 1 16.49 -8.20 14.65
CA MET A 1 16.40 -8.34 13.18
C MET A 1 15.25 -9.23 12.69
N ARG A 2 14.99 -10.42 13.26
CA ARG A 2 13.95 -11.35 12.76
C ARG A 2 12.50 -10.86 12.68
N ARG A 3 12.08 -9.87 13.48
CA ARG A 3 10.68 -9.36 13.46
C ARG A 3 10.40 -8.47 12.24
N VAL A 4 11.35 -7.61 11.88
CA VAL A 4 11.22 -6.68 10.74
C VAL A 4 11.17 -7.47 9.42
N GLU A 5 11.98 -8.52 9.34
CA GLU A 5 12.01 -9.45 8.20
C GLU A 5 10.70 -10.25 8.06
N LYS A 6 10.12 -10.72 9.17
CA LYS A 6 8.79 -11.36 9.17
C LYS A 6 7.68 -10.40 8.75
N VAL A 7 7.72 -9.14 9.17
CA VAL A 7 6.74 -8.13 8.75
C VAL A 7 6.88 -7.83 7.26
N LYS A 8 8.10 -7.69 6.74
CA LYS A 8 8.38 -7.48 5.32
C LYS A 8 7.89 -8.65 4.45
N SER A 9 8.19 -9.88 4.87
CA SER A 9 7.76 -11.11 4.21
C SER A 9 6.23 -11.26 4.21
N LYS A 10 5.58 -11.03 5.36
CA LYS A 10 4.11 -11.08 5.46
C LYS A 10 3.42 -9.99 4.64
N ALA A 11 3.96 -8.77 4.61
CA ALA A 11 3.43 -7.69 3.78
C ALA A 11 3.54 -8.04 2.29
N SER A 12 4.67 -8.59 1.84
CA SER A 12 4.85 -9.05 0.47
C SER A 12 3.90 -10.19 0.11
N ALA A 13 3.73 -11.19 0.99
CA ALA A 13 2.83 -12.31 0.75
C ALA A 13 1.36 -11.87 0.70
N ALA A 14 0.95 -10.94 1.58
CA ALA A 14 -0.39 -10.37 1.57
C ALA A 14 -0.67 -9.55 0.30
N MET A 15 0.32 -8.80 -0.19
CA MET A 15 0.20 -8.02 -1.42
C MET A 15 0.03 -8.94 -2.65
N SER A 16 0.83 -10.00 -2.76
CA SER A 16 0.70 -10.98 -3.85
C SER A 16 -0.64 -11.71 -3.81
N ALA A 17 -1.12 -12.08 -2.62
CA ALA A 17 -2.43 -12.71 -2.47
C ALA A 17 -3.57 -11.77 -2.91
N ALA A 18 -3.51 -10.49 -2.54
CA ALA A 18 -4.49 -9.49 -2.95
C ALA A 18 -4.52 -9.25 -4.46
N VAL A 19 -3.35 -9.29 -5.12
CA VAL A 19 -3.27 -9.18 -6.59
C VAL A 19 -3.95 -10.38 -7.25
N ILE A 20 -3.60 -11.60 -6.83
CA ILE A 20 -4.18 -12.82 -7.41
C ILE A 20 -5.70 -12.86 -7.26
N THR A 21 -6.23 -12.50 -6.08
CA THR A 21 -7.68 -12.48 -5.84
C THR A 21 -8.39 -11.37 -6.62
N SER A 22 -7.72 -10.24 -6.88
CA SER A 22 -8.27 -9.17 -7.71
C SER A 22 -8.42 -9.55 -9.18
N MET A 23 -7.53 -10.43 -9.70
CA MET A 23 -7.55 -10.83 -11.12
C MET A 23 -8.51 -11.99 -11.43
N THR A 24 -8.91 -12.77 -10.42
CA THR A 24 -9.76 -13.95 -10.62
C THR A 24 -11.20 -13.78 -10.14
N SER A 25 -11.54 -12.61 -9.59
CA SER A 25 -12.88 -12.37 -9.04
C SER A 25 -13.92 -12.21 -10.15
N PRO A 26 -14.87 -13.15 -10.32
CA PRO A 26 -15.93 -13.05 -11.33
C PRO A 26 -16.88 -11.86 -11.09
N LEU A 27 -16.89 -11.31 -9.87
CA LEU A 27 -17.64 -10.10 -9.52
C LEU A 27 -17.13 -8.84 -10.24
N LEU A 28 -15.86 -8.81 -10.68
CA LEU A 28 -15.33 -7.68 -11.46
C LEU A 28 -15.86 -7.66 -12.90
N ALA A 29 -16.29 -8.79 -13.44
CA ALA A 29 -16.77 -8.89 -14.82
C ALA A 29 -18.23 -8.39 -14.98
N GLU A 30 -19.04 -8.46 -13.93
CA GLU A 30 -20.49 -8.21 -13.99
C GLU A 30 -20.92 -6.91 -13.26
N ALA A 31 -20.11 -6.39 -12.34
CA ALA A 31 -20.45 -5.19 -11.58
C ALA A 31 -20.08 -3.91 -12.35
N SER A 32 -21.08 -3.23 -12.90
CA SER A 32 -20.90 -1.88 -13.43
C SER A 32 -20.39 -0.94 -12.33
N VAL A 33 -19.26 -0.28 -12.55
CA VAL A 33 -18.64 0.60 -11.56
C VAL A 33 -19.52 1.85 -11.41
N THR A 34 -20.32 1.88 -10.35
CA THR A 34 -21.17 3.04 -10.04
C THR A 34 -20.32 4.26 -9.70
N PRO A 35 -20.84 5.49 -9.86
CA PRO A 35 -20.11 6.70 -9.49
C PRO A 35 -19.62 6.72 -8.03
N SER A 36 -20.41 6.20 -7.09
CA SER A 36 -20.03 6.10 -5.68
C SER A 36 -18.94 5.05 -5.46
N LEU A 37 -19.02 3.87 -6.10
CA LEU A 37 -17.98 2.85 -6.02
C LEU A 37 -16.66 3.36 -6.61
N LYS A 38 -16.70 4.06 -7.75
CA LYS A 38 -15.53 4.72 -8.34
C LYS A 38 -14.90 5.68 -7.34
N ASN A 39 -15.70 6.49 -6.64
CA ASN A 39 -15.19 7.43 -5.66
C ASN A 39 -14.63 6.74 -4.41
N THR A 40 -15.23 5.63 -3.96
CA THR A 40 -14.69 4.81 -2.87
C THR A 40 -13.34 4.22 -3.24
N LEU A 41 -13.18 3.67 -4.45
CA LEU A 41 -11.90 3.14 -4.91
C LEU A 41 -10.85 4.25 -5.06
N LEU A 42 -11.24 5.39 -5.65
CA LEU A 42 -10.36 6.54 -5.78
C LEU A 42 -9.94 7.13 -4.43
N SER A 43 -10.80 7.14 -3.41
CA SER A 43 -10.44 7.64 -2.08
C SER A 43 -9.48 6.71 -1.35
N VAL A 44 -9.62 5.38 -1.52
CA VAL A 44 -8.65 4.41 -1.00
C VAL A 44 -7.29 4.58 -1.67
N VAL A 45 -7.26 4.70 -3.01
CA VAL A 45 -6.03 4.95 -3.76
C VAL A 45 -5.41 6.27 -3.36
N ALA A 46 -6.18 7.36 -3.30
CA ALA A 46 -5.71 8.66 -2.86
C ALA A 46 -5.16 8.62 -1.42
N GLY A 47 -5.84 7.92 -0.50
CA GLY A 47 -5.34 7.68 0.85
C GLY A 47 -4.00 6.96 0.86
N GLY A 48 -3.85 5.92 0.03
CA GLY A 48 -2.58 5.21 -0.16
C GLY A 48 -1.46 6.11 -0.71
N VAL A 49 -1.77 6.97 -1.68
CA VAL A 49 -0.81 7.95 -2.24
C VAL A 49 -0.37 8.93 -1.16
N VAL A 50 -1.29 9.47 -0.35
CA VAL A 50 -0.96 10.41 0.73
C VAL A 50 -0.08 9.74 1.78
N LEU A 51 -0.45 8.55 2.24
CA LEU A 51 0.37 7.79 3.20
C LEU A 51 1.76 7.47 2.64
N GLY A 52 1.84 7.08 1.37
CA GLY A 52 3.09 6.83 0.67
C GLY A 52 3.97 8.08 0.57
N ALA A 53 3.39 9.23 0.24
CA ALA A 53 4.10 10.50 0.19
C ALA A 53 4.67 10.90 1.56
N ILE A 54 3.88 10.74 2.63
CA ILE A 54 4.33 11.00 4.00
C ILE A 54 5.49 10.07 4.37
N ALA A 55 5.34 8.76 4.12
CA ALA A 55 6.40 7.79 4.41
C ALA A 55 7.68 8.09 3.63
N ALA A 56 7.56 8.43 2.35
CA ALA A 56 8.68 8.84 1.51
C ALA A 56 9.38 10.10 2.04
N ALA A 57 8.61 11.11 2.48
CA ALA A 57 9.16 12.31 3.09
C ALA A 57 9.94 12.00 4.38
N VAL A 58 9.38 11.19 5.28
CA VAL A 58 10.05 10.79 6.53
C VAL A 58 11.35 10.02 6.23
N ILE A 59 11.30 9.06 5.29
CA ILE A 59 12.49 8.29 4.88
C ILE A 59 13.53 9.23 4.24
N GLY A 60 13.10 10.15 3.39
CA GLY A 60 13.97 11.13 2.74
C GLY A 60 14.69 12.01 3.76
N VAL A 61 13.95 12.63 4.68
CA VAL A 61 14.52 13.51 5.71
C VAL A 61 15.43 12.74 6.65
N SER A 62 15.00 11.58 7.16
CA SER A 62 15.83 10.78 8.09
C SER A 62 17.07 10.17 7.44
N SER A 63 17.10 10.03 6.11
CA SER A 63 18.29 9.62 5.36
C SER A 63 19.20 10.80 4.99
N PHE A 64 18.63 11.97 4.73
CA PHE A 64 19.36 13.22 4.46
C PHE A 64 20.05 13.75 5.73
N ASP A 65 19.30 13.89 6.82
CA ASP A 65 19.79 14.38 8.11
C ASP A 65 19.93 13.22 9.10
N LYS A 66 21.06 12.52 8.99
CA LYS A 66 21.31 11.34 9.83
C LYS A 66 21.76 11.76 11.22
N VAL A 67 21.12 11.19 12.23
CA VAL A 67 21.55 11.31 13.63
C VAL A 67 22.90 10.63 13.80
N SER A 68 23.93 11.44 14.10
CA SER A 68 25.22 10.95 14.55
C SER A 68 25.12 10.48 15.99
N ARG A 69 25.36 9.20 16.22
CA ARG A 69 25.42 8.62 17.57
C ARG A 69 26.89 8.51 17.96
N LYS A 70 27.28 9.10 19.09
CA LYS A 70 28.61 8.90 19.68
C LYS A 70 28.84 7.44 20.03
#